data_AF-A0A1Z1CDM7-F1
#
_entry.id   AF-A0A1Z1CDM7-F1
#
_cell.length_a   1.000
_cell.length_b   1.000
_cell.length_c   1.000
_cell.angle_alpha   90.00
_cell.angle_beta   90.00
_cell.angle_gamma   90.00
#
_symmetry.space_group_name_H-M   'P 1'
#
loop_
_entity.id
_entity.type
_entity.pdbx_description
1 polymer ?
#
loop_
_entity_poly.entity_id
_entity_poly.type
_entity_poly.pdbx_seq_one_letter_code
_entity_poly.pdbx_strand_id
1 'polypeptide(L)'
;VTHKLEPNQTLYPPKELPTSKKETIENSRSYTPEQVNAIIQHQTEQHALSTQLCHEAGLRAHELYTLRPSGEVNPSPRDVHQDKFSQLPNDSKTYTVQGKGGLIREVQIPNHLAEKLEERRLDTPQQLSDRGVNYESHYNIAGGHKFSDAFSKASSRALGYSNGAHGLRHSYAQNRYEQLANHFERIDVMTIISQELG
;
A
#
# COMPACT_ATOMS: atom_id res chain seq x y z
N VAL A 1 -40.56 40.79 -7.79
CA VAL A 1 -39.09 40.65 -7.74
C VAL A 1 -38.74 39.33 -8.40
N THR A 2 -38.05 39.37 -9.54
CA THR A 2 -37.68 38.19 -10.31
C THR A 2 -36.53 37.45 -9.63
N HIS A 3 -36.80 36.27 -9.07
CA HIS A 3 -35.78 35.40 -8.49
C HIS A 3 -35.04 34.66 -9.61
N LYS A 4 -34.06 35.31 -10.24
CA LYS A 4 -33.08 34.65 -11.11
C LYS A 4 -31.69 34.92 -10.57
N LEU A 5 -30.93 33.85 -10.40
CA LEU A 5 -29.49 33.88 -10.11
C LEU A 5 -28.75 34.15 -11.41
N GLU A 6 -27.71 34.98 -11.34
CA GLU A 6 -26.82 35.22 -12.48
C GLU A 6 -26.01 33.95 -12.82
N PRO A 7 -25.50 33.78 -14.05
CA PRO A 7 -24.88 32.53 -14.55
C PRO A 7 -23.73 31.96 -13.69
N ASN A 8 -23.13 32.76 -12.82
CA ASN A 8 -22.01 32.38 -11.95
C ASN A 8 -22.33 32.51 -10.45
N GLN A 9 -23.60 32.64 -10.07
CA GLN A 9 -24.01 32.81 -8.69
C GLN A 9 -24.55 31.49 -8.13
N THR A 10 -23.79 30.87 -7.22
CA THR A 10 -24.22 29.69 -6.46
C THR A 10 -24.82 30.11 -5.13
N LEU A 11 -25.87 29.41 -4.68
CA LEU A 11 -26.53 29.64 -3.38
C LEU A 11 -25.66 29.30 -2.16
N TYR A 12 -24.51 28.66 -2.38
CA TYR A 12 -23.59 28.19 -1.35
C TYR A 12 -22.17 28.68 -1.67
N PRO A 13 -21.37 29.05 -0.65
CA PRO A 13 -19.96 29.37 -0.86
C PRO A 13 -19.24 28.15 -1.44
N PRO A 14 -18.24 28.36 -2.32
CA PRO A 14 -17.46 27.25 -2.87
C PRO A 14 -16.85 26.45 -1.72
N LYS A 15 -17.15 25.15 -1.70
CA LYS A 15 -16.64 24.20 -0.72
C LYS A 15 -15.12 24.22 -0.84
N GLU A 16 -14.42 24.70 0.20
CA GLU A 16 -12.96 24.59 0.26
C GLU A 16 -12.59 23.12 0.07
N LEU A 17 -11.99 22.82 -1.07
CA LEU A 17 -11.36 21.53 -1.31
C LEU A 17 -10.27 21.39 -0.25
N PRO A 18 -10.23 20.30 0.54
CA PRO A 18 -9.20 20.13 1.56
C PRO A 18 -7.84 20.22 0.87
N THR A 19 -7.10 21.27 1.23
CA THR A 19 -5.76 21.58 0.74
C THR A 19 -4.76 20.59 1.32
N SER A 20 -4.79 19.36 0.81
CA SER A 20 -3.82 18.30 1.15
C SER A 20 -2.40 18.54 0.62
N LYS A 21 -2.09 19.74 0.12
CA LYS A 21 -0.84 20.02 -0.62
C LYS A 21 0.28 20.66 0.20
N LYS A 22 0.17 20.80 1.53
CA LYS A 22 1.20 21.51 2.32
C LYS A 22 1.81 20.77 3.52
N GLU A 23 1.38 19.56 3.87
CA GLU A 23 1.90 18.87 5.08
C GLU A 23 2.90 17.73 4.83
N THR A 24 3.25 17.39 3.57
CA THR A 24 3.79 16.03 3.30
C THR A 24 5.30 15.92 3.14
N ILE A 25 6.08 17.01 3.27
CA ILE A 25 7.53 16.94 2.96
C ILE A 25 8.43 17.03 4.21
N GLU A 26 7.94 17.47 5.38
CA GLU A 26 8.85 17.83 6.49
C GLU A 26 9.04 16.80 7.62
N ASN A 27 8.49 15.59 7.54
CA ASN A 27 8.93 14.48 8.39
C ASN A 27 8.75 13.18 7.61
N SER A 28 9.84 12.47 7.30
CA SER A 28 9.70 11.18 6.62
C SER A 28 8.89 10.25 7.51
N ARG A 29 7.70 9.85 7.03
CA ARG A 29 6.86 8.87 7.70
C ARG A 29 7.37 7.44 7.48
N SER A 30 8.50 7.26 6.77
CA SER A 30 9.13 5.95 6.58
C SER A 30 9.69 5.38 7.88
N TYR A 31 9.90 4.07 7.87
CA TYR A 31 10.62 3.32 8.89
C TYR A 31 11.89 2.77 8.25
N THR A 32 12.98 2.72 9.01
CA THR A 32 14.19 2.00 8.58
C THR A 32 13.97 0.48 8.68
N PRO A 33 14.77 -0.34 7.99
CA PRO A 33 14.70 -1.80 8.12
C PRO A 33 14.82 -2.29 9.57
N GLU A 34 15.68 -1.68 10.38
CA GLU A 34 15.87 -2.01 11.79
C GLU A 34 14.61 -1.69 12.61
N GLN A 35 13.97 -0.55 12.32
CA GLN A 35 12.71 -0.17 12.96
C GLN A 35 11.60 -1.15 12.58
N VAL A 36 11.46 -1.51 11.31
CA VAL A 36 10.47 -2.50 10.85
C VAL A 36 10.70 -3.85 11.53
N ASN A 37 11.95 -4.31 11.61
CA ASN A 37 12.31 -5.54 12.31
C ASN A 37 11.95 -5.48 13.79
N ALA A 38 12.25 -4.38 14.48
CA ALA A 38 11.88 -4.20 15.90
C ALA A 38 10.37 -4.25 16.12
N ILE A 39 9.57 -3.68 15.19
CA ILE A 39 8.11 -3.73 15.23
C ILE A 39 7.61 -5.16 15.05
N ILE A 40 8.15 -5.90 14.08
CA ILE A 40 7.78 -7.30 13.79
C ILE A 40 7.95 -8.19 15.02
N GLN A 41 9.03 -8.01 15.80
CA GLN A 41 9.25 -8.77 17.04
C GLN A 41 8.17 -8.56 18.11
N HIS A 42 7.35 -7.51 17.99
CA HIS A 42 6.24 -7.20 18.90
C HIS A 42 4.86 -7.53 18.30
N GLN A 43 4.82 -8.29 17.21
CA GLN A 43 3.61 -8.73 16.51
C GLN A 43 3.47 -10.26 16.57
N THR A 44 2.23 -10.76 16.43
CA THR A 44 2.03 -12.17 16.12
C THR A 44 2.51 -12.47 14.70
N GLU A 45 2.83 -13.73 14.40
CA GLU A 45 3.31 -14.14 13.08
C GLU A 45 2.40 -13.67 11.93
N GLN A 46 1.08 -13.76 12.12
CA GLN A 46 0.10 -13.31 11.15
C GLN A 46 0.22 -11.80 10.84
N HIS A 47 0.41 -10.96 11.85
CA HIS A 47 0.56 -9.51 11.66
C HIS A 47 1.95 -9.13 11.18
N ALA A 48 2.98 -9.87 11.62
CA ALA A 48 4.35 -9.72 11.17
C ALA A 48 4.48 -9.99 9.66
N LEU A 49 3.80 -11.01 9.13
CA LEU A 49 3.77 -11.27 7.68
C LEU A 49 3.11 -10.10 6.93
N SER A 50 1.99 -9.57 7.42
CA SER A 50 1.35 -8.39 6.81
C SER A 50 2.25 -7.17 6.81
N THR A 51 3.02 -6.95 7.89
CA THR A 51 4.03 -5.89 7.96
C THR A 51 5.11 -6.06 6.89
N GLN A 52 5.66 -7.27 6.76
CA GLN A 52 6.68 -7.59 5.75
C GLN A 52 6.14 -7.39 4.33
N LEU A 53 4.93 -7.87 4.04
CA LEU A 53 4.28 -7.69 2.74
C LEU A 53 4.06 -6.20 2.41
N CYS A 54 3.59 -5.40 3.38
CA CYS A 54 3.42 -3.96 3.20
C CYS A 54 4.75 -3.23 2.98
N HIS A 55 5.80 -3.63 3.69
CA HIS A 55 7.14 -3.04 3.57
C HIS A 55 7.81 -3.37 2.22
N GLU A 56 7.76 -4.64 1.81
CA GLU A 56 8.48 -5.13 0.63
C GLU A 56 7.73 -4.95 -0.68
N ALA A 57 6.39 -4.82 -0.65
CA ALA A 57 5.54 -4.70 -1.85
C ALA A 57 4.71 -3.41 -1.90
N GLY A 58 4.94 -2.47 -0.97
CA GLY A 58 4.29 -1.16 -0.94
C GLY A 58 2.77 -1.23 -0.76
N LEU A 59 2.24 -2.27 -0.12
CA LEU A 59 0.81 -2.51 0.01
C LEU A 59 0.14 -1.53 0.99
N ARG A 60 -1.11 -1.15 0.67
CA ARG A 60 -2.03 -0.56 1.64
C ARG A 60 -2.64 -1.65 2.50
N ALA A 61 -3.05 -1.29 3.72
CA ALA A 61 -3.64 -2.25 4.66
C ALA A 61 -4.83 -3.04 4.09
N HIS A 62 -5.73 -2.40 3.33
CA HIS A 62 -6.89 -3.09 2.75
C HIS A 62 -6.54 -3.95 1.53
N GLU A 63 -5.45 -3.63 0.82
CA GLU A 63 -5.00 -4.39 -0.35
C GLU A 63 -4.54 -5.81 0.05
N LEU A 64 -4.17 -6.02 1.32
CA LEU A 64 -3.88 -7.34 1.86
C LEU A 64 -5.07 -8.31 1.73
N TYR A 65 -6.31 -7.81 1.78
CA TYR A 65 -7.50 -8.65 1.62
C TYR A 65 -7.75 -9.08 0.17
N THR A 66 -7.12 -8.43 -0.81
CA THR A 66 -7.41 -8.65 -2.24
C THR A 66 -6.21 -9.19 -3.01
N LEU A 67 -5.17 -9.63 -2.29
CA LEU A 67 -4.02 -10.30 -2.87
C LEU A 67 -4.43 -11.54 -3.65
N ARG A 68 -3.94 -11.65 -4.88
CA ARG A 68 -4.07 -12.83 -5.76
C ARG A 68 -2.82 -13.00 -6.61
N PRO A 69 -2.34 -14.21 -6.89
CA PRO A 69 -1.26 -14.44 -7.85
C PRO A 69 -1.62 -13.85 -9.22
N SER A 70 -0.62 -13.33 -9.93
CA SER A 70 -0.84 -12.89 -11.31
C SER A 70 -1.30 -14.08 -12.19
N GLY A 71 -2.22 -13.82 -13.11
CA GLY A 71 -2.89 -14.84 -13.93
C GLY A 71 -4.23 -15.33 -13.36
N GLU A 72 -4.47 -15.18 -12.06
CA GLU A 72 -5.81 -15.42 -11.50
C GLU A 72 -6.73 -14.21 -11.65
N VAL A 73 -6.17 -13.01 -11.55
CA VAL A 73 -6.85 -11.73 -11.78
C VAL A 73 -5.92 -10.86 -12.63
N ASN A 74 -6.47 -10.26 -13.69
CA ASN A 74 -5.71 -9.38 -14.56
C ASN A 74 -5.67 -7.95 -14.00
N PRO A 75 -4.53 -7.24 -14.09
CA PRO A 75 -4.46 -5.84 -13.73
C PRO A 75 -5.34 -4.99 -14.64
N SER A 76 -5.80 -3.85 -14.11
CA SER A 76 -6.56 -2.88 -14.90
C SER A 76 -5.70 -2.31 -16.04
N PRO A 77 -6.23 -2.16 -17.26
CA PRO A 77 -5.48 -1.63 -18.39
C PRO A 77 -4.98 -0.21 -18.12
N ARG A 78 -3.69 0.03 -18.36
CA ARG A 78 -3.04 1.34 -18.26
C ARG A 78 -1.67 1.30 -18.93
N ASP A 79 -1.19 2.48 -19.33
CA ASP A 79 0.19 2.62 -19.75
C ASP A 79 1.12 2.36 -18.56
N VAL A 80 2.17 1.60 -18.80
CA VAL A 80 3.19 1.25 -17.82
C VAL A 80 4.56 1.63 -18.36
N HIS A 81 5.41 2.12 -17.48
CA HIS A 81 6.81 2.34 -17.78
C HIS A 81 7.46 0.98 -18.05
N GLN A 82 8.28 0.87 -19.10
CA GLN A 82 8.90 -0.40 -19.52
C GLN A 82 9.76 -1.02 -18.39
N ASP A 83 10.39 -0.17 -17.58
CA ASP A 83 11.27 -0.57 -16.47
C ASP A 83 10.53 -0.70 -15.12
N LYS A 84 9.19 -0.77 -15.12
CA LYS A 84 8.41 -1.02 -13.91
C LYS A 84 8.86 -2.34 -13.27
N PHE A 85 9.15 -2.32 -11.97
CA PHE A 85 9.73 -3.45 -11.22
C PHE A 85 11.13 -3.90 -11.63
N SER A 86 11.85 -3.11 -12.43
CA SER A 86 13.28 -3.35 -12.69
C SER A 86 14.12 -3.07 -11.44
N GLN A 87 15.34 -3.63 -11.41
CA GLN A 87 16.33 -3.40 -10.34
C GLN A 87 15.81 -3.76 -8.93
N LEU A 88 14.85 -4.68 -8.81
CA LEU A 88 14.48 -5.24 -7.51
C LEU A 88 15.64 -6.07 -6.96
N PRO A 89 15.96 -5.97 -5.66
CA PRO A 89 17.15 -6.60 -5.09
C PRO A 89 17.03 -8.11 -4.92
N ASN A 90 15.80 -8.64 -4.95
CA ASN A 90 15.49 -10.04 -4.72
C ASN A 90 14.58 -10.56 -5.83
N ASP A 91 14.69 -11.85 -6.12
CA ASP A 91 13.71 -12.54 -6.95
C ASP A 91 12.32 -12.46 -6.31
N SER A 92 11.32 -12.20 -7.14
CA SER A 92 9.95 -11.96 -6.72
C SER A 92 8.94 -12.66 -7.61
N LYS A 93 7.73 -12.83 -7.06
CA LYS A 93 6.54 -13.25 -7.80
C LYS A 93 5.59 -12.08 -7.98
N THR A 94 4.98 -12.00 -9.16
CA THR A 94 3.94 -11.01 -9.45
C THR A 94 2.62 -11.42 -8.81
N TYR A 95 2.06 -10.53 -8.00
CA TYR A 95 0.69 -10.62 -7.49
C TYR A 95 -0.10 -9.42 -7.98
N THR A 96 -1.41 -9.47 -7.80
CA THR A 96 -2.32 -8.35 -8.01
C THR A 96 -3.04 -8.01 -6.72
N VAL A 97 -3.40 -6.73 -6.59
CA VAL A 97 -4.25 -6.23 -5.50
C VAL A 97 -5.26 -5.24 -6.06
N GLN A 98 -6.43 -5.18 -5.42
CA GLN A 98 -7.44 -4.17 -5.71
C GLN A 98 -7.23 -2.96 -4.79
N GLY A 99 -6.82 -1.85 -5.39
CA GLY A 99 -6.63 -0.56 -4.72
C GLY A 99 -7.91 0.29 -4.69
N LYS A 100 -7.73 1.59 -4.48
CA LYS A 100 -8.84 2.57 -4.44
C LYS A 100 -9.61 2.60 -5.77
N GLY A 101 -10.93 2.76 -5.67
CA GLY A 101 -11.82 2.83 -6.84
C GLY A 101 -11.98 1.50 -7.59
N GLY A 102 -11.49 0.40 -7.02
CA GLY A 102 -11.57 -0.93 -7.64
C GLY A 102 -10.48 -1.21 -8.68
N LEU A 103 -9.51 -0.30 -8.84
CA LEU A 103 -8.39 -0.48 -9.76
C LEU A 103 -7.49 -1.61 -9.29
N ILE A 104 -7.21 -2.56 -10.18
CA ILE A 104 -6.33 -3.69 -9.91
C ILE A 104 -4.94 -3.32 -10.40
N ARG A 105 -3.96 -3.41 -9.51
CA ARG A 105 -2.55 -3.15 -9.82
C ARG A 105 -1.72 -4.38 -9.51
N GLU A 106 -0.63 -4.53 -10.24
CA GLU A 106 0.39 -5.53 -9.91
C GLU A 106 1.28 -5.03 -8.78
N VAL A 107 1.85 -6.00 -8.08
CA VAL A 107 2.88 -5.85 -7.05
C VAL A 107 3.89 -6.98 -7.18
N GLN A 108 5.11 -6.73 -6.72
CA GLN A 108 6.14 -7.76 -6.62
C GLN A 108 6.33 -8.16 -5.16
N ILE A 109 6.21 -9.45 -4.88
CA ILE A 109 6.41 -10.02 -3.54
C ILE A 109 7.66 -10.89 -3.59
N PRO A 110 8.68 -10.64 -2.74
CA PRO A 110 9.87 -11.49 -2.67
C PRO A 110 9.50 -12.96 -2.47
N ASN A 111 10.23 -13.87 -3.13
CA ASN A 111 9.87 -15.30 -3.18
C ASN A 111 9.59 -15.92 -1.80
N HIS A 112 10.44 -15.65 -0.81
CA HIS A 112 10.29 -16.18 0.55
C HIS A 112 9.02 -15.68 1.26
N LEU A 113 8.51 -14.48 0.93
CA LEU A 113 7.23 -13.99 1.45
C LEU A 113 6.06 -14.54 0.67
N ALA A 114 6.21 -14.73 -0.65
CA ALA A 114 5.20 -15.37 -1.47
C ALA A 114 4.96 -16.82 -1.02
N GLU A 115 6.00 -17.58 -0.68
CA GLU A 115 5.89 -18.92 -0.10
C GLU A 115 5.08 -18.92 1.21
N LYS A 116 5.44 -18.05 2.16
CA LYS A 116 4.70 -17.87 3.42
C LYS A 116 3.24 -17.42 3.22
N LEU A 117 2.99 -16.68 2.15
CA LEU A 117 1.64 -16.25 1.78
C LEU A 117 0.83 -17.43 1.24
N GLU A 118 1.39 -18.22 0.33
CA GLU A 118 0.73 -19.41 -0.23
C GLU A 118 0.47 -20.50 0.83
N GLU A 119 1.34 -20.65 1.84
CA GLU A 119 1.08 -21.51 3.01
C GLU A 119 -0.18 -21.11 3.79
N ARG A 120 -0.61 -19.86 3.67
CA ARG A 120 -1.80 -19.30 4.32
C ARG A 120 -2.97 -19.17 3.35
N ARG A 121 -2.88 -19.74 2.15
CA ARG A 121 -3.97 -19.76 1.19
C ARG A 121 -5.16 -20.53 1.77
N LEU A 122 -6.35 -19.96 1.61
CA LEU A 122 -7.58 -20.58 2.06
C LEU A 122 -8.12 -21.50 0.97
N ASP A 123 -8.60 -22.70 1.35
CA ASP A 123 -9.26 -23.61 0.42
C ASP A 123 -10.50 -22.96 -0.22
N THR A 124 -11.23 -22.18 0.58
CA THR A 124 -12.38 -21.40 0.14
C THR A 124 -12.20 -19.94 0.58
N PRO A 125 -12.38 -18.95 -0.32
CA PRO A 125 -12.29 -17.54 0.03
C PRO A 125 -13.26 -17.15 1.15
N GLN A 126 -12.84 -16.21 1.99
CA GLN A 126 -13.63 -15.72 3.13
C GLN A 126 -14.13 -14.30 2.88
N GLN A 127 -15.44 -14.11 3.03
CA GLN A 127 -16.07 -12.79 3.00
C GLN A 127 -15.86 -12.08 4.33
N LEU A 128 -15.46 -10.81 4.28
CA LEU A 128 -15.28 -9.97 5.45
C LEU A 128 -15.63 -8.51 5.16
N SER A 129 -15.92 -7.75 6.22
CA SER A 129 -16.15 -6.30 6.12
C SER A 129 -15.11 -5.55 6.94
N ASP A 130 -14.51 -4.52 6.36
CA ASP A 130 -13.57 -3.62 7.03
C ASP A 130 -14.03 -2.18 6.82
N ARG A 131 -14.36 -1.51 7.93
CA ARG A 131 -14.85 -0.12 7.94
C ARG A 131 -16.02 0.13 6.96
N GLY A 132 -16.93 -0.83 6.84
CA GLY A 132 -18.13 -0.74 5.99
C GLY A 132 -17.91 -1.10 4.52
N VAL A 133 -16.71 -1.54 4.13
CA VAL A 133 -16.41 -2.06 2.80
C VAL A 133 -16.28 -3.58 2.85
N ASN A 134 -16.91 -4.27 1.91
CA ASN A 134 -16.87 -5.73 1.82
C ASN A 134 -15.69 -6.19 0.95
N TYR A 135 -15.03 -7.25 1.39
CA TYR A 135 -13.89 -7.87 0.73
C TYR A 135 -14.04 -9.39 0.73
N GLU A 136 -13.41 -10.03 -0.26
CA GLU A 136 -13.24 -11.47 -0.32
C GLU A 136 -11.74 -11.80 -0.20
N SER A 137 -11.33 -12.32 0.95
CA SER A 137 -9.93 -12.69 1.20
C SER A 137 -9.65 -14.13 0.81
N HIS A 138 -8.52 -14.33 0.14
CA HIS A 138 -8.04 -15.63 -0.31
C HIS A 138 -6.90 -16.18 0.58
N TYR A 139 -6.45 -15.36 1.53
CA TYR A 139 -5.36 -15.69 2.45
C TYR A 139 -5.77 -15.41 3.89
N ASN A 140 -5.30 -16.28 4.79
CA ASN A 140 -5.47 -16.11 6.23
C ASN A 140 -4.42 -15.14 6.81
N ILE A 141 -4.46 -13.89 6.37
CA ILE A 141 -3.56 -12.81 6.83
C ILE A 141 -4.36 -11.63 7.39
N ALA A 142 -3.71 -10.86 8.28
CA ALA A 142 -4.34 -9.68 8.86
C ALA A 142 -4.31 -8.51 7.88
N GLY A 143 -5.45 -7.89 7.58
CA GLY A 143 -5.55 -6.70 6.74
C GLY A 143 -6.28 -5.55 7.42
N GLY A 144 -6.50 -4.47 6.66
CA GLY A 144 -7.39 -3.37 7.00
C GLY A 144 -7.15 -2.74 8.37
N HIS A 145 -8.25 -2.48 9.09
CA HIS A 145 -8.22 -1.89 10.42
C HIS A 145 -7.46 -2.75 11.43
N LYS A 146 -7.71 -4.07 11.46
CA LYS A 146 -7.09 -4.99 12.43
C LYS A 146 -5.57 -4.94 12.32
N PHE A 147 -5.05 -5.03 11.10
CA PHE A 147 -3.62 -4.88 10.85
C PHE A 147 -3.09 -3.51 11.27
N SER A 148 -3.74 -2.43 10.85
CA SER A 148 -3.26 -1.07 11.09
C SER A 148 -3.20 -0.72 12.58
N ASP A 149 -4.19 -1.18 13.36
CA ASP A 149 -4.25 -1.01 14.82
C ASP A 149 -3.16 -1.83 15.52
N ALA A 150 -3.02 -3.11 15.16
CA ALA A 150 -1.99 -3.98 15.72
C ALA A 150 -0.58 -3.48 15.42
N PHE A 151 -0.33 -3.02 14.19
CA PHE A 151 0.92 -2.40 13.79
C PHE A 151 1.23 -1.16 14.65
N SER A 152 0.26 -0.25 14.81
CA SER A 152 0.48 0.99 15.56
C SER A 152 0.82 0.70 17.02
N LYS A 153 0.12 -0.25 17.65
CA LYS A 153 0.42 -0.71 19.01
C LYS A 153 1.80 -1.36 19.12
N ALA A 154 2.19 -2.18 18.14
CA ALA A 154 3.52 -2.79 18.11
C ALA A 154 4.62 -1.74 17.92
N SER A 155 4.42 -0.76 17.04
CA SER A 155 5.32 0.39 16.85
C SER A 155 5.50 1.20 18.11
N SER A 156 4.42 1.56 18.80
CA SER A 156 4.51 2.29 20.07
C SER A 156 5.28 1.50 21.14
N ARG A 157 5.15 0.17 21.20
CA ARG A 157 5.92 -0.66 22.13
C ARG A 157 7.41 -0.75 21.74
N ALA A 158 7.70 -0.95 20.46
CA ALA A 158 9.06 -1.17 19.98
C ALA A 158 9.89 0.12 19.92
N LEU A 159 9.28 1.24 19.52
CA LEU A 159 9.97 2.48 19.16
C LEU A 159 9.57 3.66 20.07
N GLY A 160 8.54 3.52 20.90
CA GLY A 160 7.97 4.62 21.69
C GLY A 160 7.03 5.54 20.91
N TYR A 161 6.88 5.35 19.59
CA TYR A 161 5.99 6.14 18.73
C TYR A 161 5.44 5.30 17.56
N SER A 162 4.52 5.87 16.78
CA SER A 162 4.00 5.24 15.56
C SER A 162 3.67 6.28 14.50
N ASN A 163 4.24 6.12 13.30
CA ASN A 163 3.82 6.79 12.07
C ASN A 163 2.65 6.06 11.38
N GLY A 164 2.11 5.01 12.01
CA GLY A 164 1.08 4.13 11.47
C GLY A 164 1.60 3.18 10.38
N ALA A 165 0.79 2.18 10.00
CA ALA A 165 1.16 1.17 9.00
C ALA A 165 1.38 1.78 7.60
N HIS A 166 0.80 2.95 7.32
CA HIS A 166 1.04 3.66 6.07
C HIS A 166 2.51 4.08 5.90
N GLY A 167 3.26 4.24 6.99
CA GLY A 167 4.70 4.50 6.94
C GLY A 167 5.50 3.42 6.21
N LEU A 168 5.04 2.15 6.24
CA LEU A 168 5.68 1.06 5.49
C LEU A 168 5.66 1.32 3.98
N ARG A 169 4.58 1.90 3.46
CA ARG A 169 4.46 2.27 2.05
C ARG A 169 5.38 3.43 1.66
N HIS A 170 5.60 4.39 2.57
CA HIS A 170 6.63 5.41 2.38
C HIS A 170 8.04 4.80 2.39
N SER A 171 8.26 3.80 3.24
CA SER A 171 9.53 3.05 3.31
C SER A 171 9.80 2.33 1.97
N TYR A 172 8.80 1.64 1.43
CA TYR A 172 8.90 1.03 0.09
C TYR A 172 9.28 2.07 -0.98
N ALA A 173 8.60 3.23 -1.00
CA ALA A 173 8.87 4.28 -1.98
C ALA A 173 10.32 4.80 -1.88
N GLN A 174 10.83 4.97 -0.66
CA GLN A 174 12.20 5.41 -0.42
C GLN A 174 13.22 4.35 -0.86
N ASN A 175 13.00 3.08 -0.49
CA ASN A 175 13.86 1.98 -0.89
C ASN A 175 13.91 1.83 -2.43
N ARG A 176 12.75 1.96 -3.09
CA ARG A 176 12.69 1.93 -4.56
C ARG A 176 13.40 3.11 -5.19
N TYR A 177 13.33 4.30 -4.61
CA TYR A 177 14.12 5.45 -5.08
C TYR A 177 15.62 5.15 -5.02
N GLU A 178 16.11 4.61 -3.89
CA GLU A 178 17.53 4.26 -3.72
C GLU A 178 17.98 3.18 -4.72
N GLN A 179 17.11 2.22 -5.04
CA GLN A 179 17.38 1.15 -6.03
C GLN A 179 17.41 1.64 -7.48
N LEU A 180 16.71 2.73 -7.80
CA LEU A 180 16.54 3.21 -9.18
C LEU A 180 17.35 4.46 -9.51
N ALA A 181 17.67 5.31 -8.53
CA ALA A 181 18.22 6.65 -8.77
C ALA A 181 19.59 6.67 -9.45
N ASN A 182 20.36 5.59 -9.36
CA ASN A 182 21.65 5.47 -10.05
C ASN A 182 21.53 4.90 -11.48
N HIS A 183 20.33 4.50 -11.90
CA HIS A 183 20.08 3.80 -13.16
C HIS A 183 19.19 4.58 -14.13
N PHE A 184 18.37 5.51 -13.63
CA PHE A 184 17.37 6.22 -14.43
C PHE A 184 17.34 7.71 -14.07
N GLU A 185 16.85 8.52 -15.02
CA GLU A 185 16.57 9.92 -14.76
C GLU A 185 15.49 10.08 -13.68
N ARG A 186 15.58 11.16 -12.91
CA ARG A 186 14.68 11.37 -11.75
C ARG A 186 13.20 11.30 -12.13
N ILE A 187 12.83 11.77 -13.32
CA ILE A 187 11.43 11.72 -13.78
C ILE A 187 10.94 10.29 -13.99
N ASP A 188 11.80 9.41 -14.52
CA ASP A 188 11.49 8.00 -14.75
C ASP A 188 11.43 7.25 -13.41
N VAL A 189 12.38 7.51 -12.50
CA VAL A 189 12.37 6.96 -11.12
C VAL A 189 11.03 7.26 -10.44
N MET A 190 10.60 8.53 -10.43
CA MET A 190 9.35 8.93 -9.81
C MET A 190 8.13 8.33 -10.51
N THR A 191 8.18 8.18 -11.84
CA THR A 191 7.12 7.56 -12.64
C THR A 191 6.98 6.08 -12.30
N ILE A 192 8.09 5.33 -12.27
CA ILE A 192 8.15 3.92 -11.90
C ILE A 192 7.57 3.74 -10.50
N ILE A 193 8.09 4.45 -9.49
CA ILE A 193 7.62 4.32 -8.09
C ILE A 193 6.13 4.64 -7.97
N SER A 194 5.66 5.71 -8.62
CA SER A 194 4.24 6.07 -8.64
C SER A 194 3.39 4.92 -9.21
N GLN A 195 3.84 4.33 -10.31
CA GLN A 195 3.15 3.21 -10.95
C GLN A 195 3.17 1.93 -10.10
N GLU A 196 4.29 1.60 -9.46
CA GLU A 196 4.41 0.45 -8.57
C GLU A 196 3.48 0.60 -7.35
N LEU A 197 3.39 1.80 -6.80
CA LEU A 197 2.53 2.11 -5.66
C LEU A 197 1.04 2.13 -6.04
N GLY A 198 0.69 2.63 -7.22
CA GLY A 198 -0.69 2.78 -7.70
C GLY A 198 -1.46 3.89 -7.01
#